data_AF-A0A847UH37-F1
#
_entry.id   AF-A0A847UH37-F1
#
_cell.length_a   1.000
_cell.length_b   1.000
_cell.length_c   1.000
_cell.angle_alpha   90.00
_cell.angle_beta   90.00
_cell.angle_gamma   90.00
#
_symmetry.space_group_name_H-M   'P 1'
#
loop_
_entity.id
_entity.type
_entity.pdbx_description
1 polymer ?
#
loop_
_entity_poly.entity_id
_entity_poly.type
_entity_poly.pdbx_seq_one_letter_code
_entity_poly.pdbx_strand_id
1 'polypeptide(L)'
;MPSRETKVQAGAAAVGLVVLGVGATRLDLSVWWTQPLLVGLFEAIVFGGGHLYFVLRGGGGSVSLTARRRFLWLILAFLTLVPLVVLAGERTLGPFGVRRVLMWALGGITGVYLFLEGIAGYRATMAED
;
A
#
# COMPACT_ATOMS: atom_id res chain seq x y z
N MET A 1 -15.89 -7.81 23.42
CA MET A 1 -14.41 -7.74 23.32
C MET A 1 -14.03 -7.48 21.87
N PRO A 2 -13.00 -6.65 21.58
CA PRO A 2 -12.62 -6.36 20.20
C PRO A 2 -12.18 -7.63 19.47
N SER A 3 -12.52 -7.73 18.18
CA SER A 3 -12.16 -8.85 17.33
C SER A 3 -10.64 -8.96 17.19
N ARG A 4 -10.13 -10.13 16.81
CA ARG A 4 -8.70 -10.29 16.51
C ARG A 4 -8.24 -9.31 15.43
N GLU A 5 -9.06 -9.11 14.41
CA GLU A 5 -8.77 -8.20 13.31
C GLU A 5 -8.63 -6.75 13.80
N THR A 6 -9.53 -6.29 14.67
CA THR A 6 -9.40 -4.98 15.32
C THR A 6 -8.12 -4.86 16.13
N LYS A 7 -7.75 -5.89 16.90
CA LYS A 7 -6.51 -5.89 17.70
C LYS A 7 -5.27 -5.82 16.82
N VAL A 8 -5.23 -6.58 15.72
CA VAL A 8 -4.12 -6.57 14.77
C VAL A 8 -4.03 -5.20 14.07
N GLN A 9 -5.16 -4.63 13.66
CA GLN A 9 -5.19 -3.31 13.03
C GLN A 9 -4.71 -2.20 13.99
N ALA A 10 -5.12 -2.25 15.25
CA ALA A 10 -4.62 -1.35 16.28
C ALA A 10 -3.10 -1.51 16.50
N GLY A 11 -2.61 -2.75 16.49
CA GLY A 11 -1.17 -3.03 16.55
C GLY A 11 -0.40 -2.46 15.35
N ALA A 12 -0.92 -2.64 14.14
CA ALA A 12 -0.33 -2.07 12.93
C ALA A 12 -0.31 -0.53 13.01
N ALA A 13 -1.40 0.10 13.46
CA ALA A 13 -1.44 1.54 13.64
C ALA A 13 -0.42 2.04 14.68
N ALA A 14 -0.28 1.33 15.81
CA ALA A 14 0.74 1.66 16.81
C ALA A 14 2.17 1.56 16.23
N VAL A 15 2.46 0.50 15.46
CA VAL A 15 3.75 0.37 14.76
C VAL A 15 3.96 1.51 13.75
N GLY A 16 2.92 1.86 12.99
CA GLY A 16 2.95 2.99 12.06
C GLY A 16 3.30 4.30 12.77
N LEU A 17 2.65 4.59 13.90
CA LEU A 17 2.94 5.79 14.70
C LEU A 17 4.37 5.80 15.25
N VAL A 18 4.90 4.65 15.68
CA VAL A 18 6.30 4.53 16.11
C VAL A 18 7.24 4.82 14.95
N VAL A 19 7.01 4.25 13.76
CA VAL A 19 7.83 4.52 12.57
C VAL A 19 7.78 5.99 12.19
N LEU A 20 6.59 6.61 12.21
CA LEU A 20 6.41 8.02 11.94
C LEU A 20 7.16 8.89 12.95
N GLY A 21 6.99 8.64 14.25
CA GLY A 21 7.63 9.40 15.32
C GLY A 21 9.15 9.25 15.32
N VAL A 22 9.67 8.03 15.20
CA VAL A 22 11.11 7.78 15.08
C VAL A 22 11.64 8.45 13.81
N GLY A 23 10.97 8.28 12.67
CA GLY A 23 11.34 8.92 11.42
C GLY A 23 11.44 10.44 11.52
N ALA A 24 10.46 11.08 12.16
CA ALA A 24 10.45 12.52 12.38
C ALA A 24 11.62 13.03 13.25
N THR A 25 12.17 12.17 14.13
CA THR A 25 13.35 12.51 14.96
C THR A 25 14.69 12.20 14.29
N ARG A 26 14.69 11.38 13.22
CA ARG A 26 15.93 10.86 12.60
C ARG A 26 16.18 11.37 11.20
N LEU A 27 15.15 11.87 10.51
CA LEU A 27 15.25 12.41 9.17
C LEU A 27 15.18 13.94 9.19
N ASP A 28 15.86 14.55 8.23
CA ASP A 28 15.73 15.99 7.98
C ASP A 28 14.40 16.28 7.28
N LEU A 29 13.43 16.79 8.03
CA LEU A 29 12.09 17.13 7.52
C LEU A 29 12.07 18.36 6.61
N SER A 30 13.17 19.10 6.48
CA SER A 30 13.30 20.19 5.51
C SER A 30 13.55 19.68 4.09
N VAL A 31 14.04 18.45 3.96
CA VAL A 31 14.23 17.79 2.68
C VAL A 31 12.87 17.45 2.08
N TRP A 32 12.60 17.95 0.89
CA TRP A 32 11.27 17.92 0.26
C TRP A 32 10.62 16.53 0.15
N TRP A 33 11.40 15.44 0.11
CA TRP A 33 10.90 14.08 -0.04
C TRP A 33 10.73 13.31 1.28
N THR A 34 11.26 13.80 2.41
CA THR A 34 11.25 13.03 3.67
C THR A 34 9.87 12.97 4.29
N GLN A 35 9.10 14.06 4.29
CA GLN A 35 7.72 14.04 4.82
C GLN A 35 6.80 13.12 3.99
N PRO A 36 6.73 13.21 2.64
CA PRO A 36 5.96 12.26 1.85
C PRO A 36 6.38 10.80 2.03
N LEU A 37 7.68 10.53 2.16
CA LEU A 37 8.17 9.17 2.42
C LEU A 37 7.66 8.64 3.77
N LEU A 38 7.77 9.43 4.84
CA LEU A 38 7.34 9.02 6.18
C LEU A 38 5.84 8.78 6.23
N VAL A 39 5.05 9.66 5.62
CA VAL A 39 3.59 9.48 5.51
C VAL A 39 3.29 8.23 4.69
N GLY A 40 3.94 8.02 3.53
CA GLY A 40 3.74 6.83 2.72
C GLY A 40 4.06 5.52 3.45
N LEU A 41 5.14 5.50 4.23
CA LEU A 41 5.50 4.35 5.08
C LEU A 41 4.48 4.12 6.19
N PHE A 42 4.04 5.20 6.87
CA PHE A 42 2.98 5.14 7.87
C PHE A 42 1.70 4.52 7.29
N GLU A 43 1.21 5.04 6.17
CA GLU A 43 -0.01 4.54 5.52
C GLU A 43 0.14 3.09 5.05
N ALA A 44 1.30 2.73 4.50
CA ALA A 44 1.58 1.35 4.10
C ALA A 44 1.55 0.38 5.28
N ILE A 45 2.04 0.79 6.45
CA ILE A 45 1.99 -0.04 7.67
C ILE A 45 0.56 -0.13 8.19
N VAL A 46 -0.15 1.00 8.29
CA VAL A 46 -1.51 1.05 8.81
C VAL A 46 -2.45 0.22 7.94
N PHE A 47 -2.45 0.45 6.63
CA PHE A 47 -3.33 -0.28 5.73
C PHE A 47 -2.82 -1.69 5.42
N GLY A 48 -1.51 -1.89 5.27
CA GLY A 48 -0.95 -3.19 4.88
C GLY A 48 -0.69 -4.16 6.03
N GLY A 49 -0.42 -3.67 7.24
CA GLY A 49 0.05 -4.48 8.37
C GLY A 49 -0.92 -5.59 8.77
N GLY A 50 -2.21 -5.29 8.83
CA GLY A 50 -3.24 -6.29 9.09
C GLY A 50 -3.31 -7.35 7.99
N HIS A 51 -3.25 -6.93 6.72
CA HIS A 51 -3.26 -7.85 5.58
C HIS A 51 -2.04 -8.77 5.60
N LEU A 52 -0.85 -8.22 5.85
CA LEU A 52 0.40 -8.97 5.94
C LEU A 52 0.33 -10.01 7.05
N TYR A 53 -0.11 -9.60 8.24
CA TYR A 53 -0.28 -10.49 9.38
C TYR A 53 -1.16 -11.71 9.05
N PHE A 54 -2.35 -11.47 8.48
CA PHE A 54 -3.28 -12.56 8.17
C PHE A 54 -2.81 -13.43 7.00
N VAL A 55 -2.08 -12.87 6.03
CA VAL A 55 -1.44 -13.66 4.96
C VAL A 55 -0.37 -14.59 5.53
N LEU A 56 0.52 -14.07 6.39
CA LEU A 56 1.58 -14.87 7.03
C LEU A 56 1.02 -15.96 7.93
N ARG A 57 -0.12 -15.71 8.56
CA ARG A 57 -0.80 -16.68 9.41
C ARG A 57 -1.61 -17.73 8.62
N GLY A 58 -1.74 -17.60 7.31
CA GLY A 58 -2.60 -18.47 6.50
C GLY A 58 -4.10 -18.22 6.70
N GLY A 59 -4.53 -17.05 7.19
CA GLY A 59 -5.92 -16.62 7.25
C GLY A 59 -6.44 -16.28 8.65
N GLY A 60 -7.77 -16.26 8.80
CA GLY A 60 -8.47 -16.06 10.08
C GLY A 60 -9.00 -14.65 10.36
N GLY A 61 -9.24 -13.85 9.31
CA GLY A 61 -10.01 -12.60 9.36
C GLY A 61 -11.16 -12.62 8.34
N SER A 62 -11.95 -11.56 8.27
CA SER A 62 -13.13 -11.49 7.39
C SER A 62 -12.77 -11.45 5.89
N VAL A 63 -11.65 -10.81 5.55
CA VAL A 63 -11.18 -10.69 4.16
C VAL A 63 -10.43 -11.95 3.71
N SER A 64 -10.74 -12.44 2.51
CA SER A 64 -10.10 -13.60 1.90
C SER A 64 -8.59 -13.41 1.69
N LEU A 65 -7.83 -14.51 1.74
CA LEU A 65 -6.37 -14.48 1.52
C LEU A 65 -5.99 -13.91 0.15
N THR A 66 -6.76 -14.23 -0.90
CA THR A 66 -6.51 -13.74 -2.26
C THR A 66 -6.63 -12.22 -2.33
N ALA A 67 -7.71 -11.66 -1.77
CA ALA A 67 -7.89 -10.20 -1.73
C ALA A 67 -6.79 -9.52 -0.92
N ARG A 68 -6.41 -10.09 0.24
CA ARG A 68 -5.30 -9.55 1.04
C ARG A 68 -3.98 -9.54 0.25
N ARG A 69 -3.67 -10.59 -0.50
CA ARG A 69 -2.46 -10.65 -1.34
C ARG A 69 -2.50 -9.60 -2.46
N ARG A 70 -3.63 -9.42 -3.15
CA ARG A 70 -3.78 -8.37 -4.17
C ARG A 70 -3.53 -6.98 -3.59
N PHE A 71 -4.08 -6.69 -2.41
CA PHE A 71 -3.86 -5.42 -1.74
C PHE A 71 -2.40 -5.21 -1.31
N LEU A 72 -1.72 -6.25 -0.81
CA LEU A 72 -0.30 -6.18 -0.49
C LEU A 72 0.58 -5.94 -1.73
N TRP A 73 0.24 -6.53 -2.87
CA TRP A 73 0.92 -6.24 -4.13
C TRP A 73 0.72 -4.78 -4.58
N LEU A 74 -0.48 -4.23 -4.39
CA LEU A 74 -0.74 -2.82 -4.63
C LEU A 74 0.15 -1.93 -3.73
N ILE A 75 0.18 -2.19 -2.42
CA ILE A 75 1.04 -1.44 -1.49
C ILE A 75 2.51 -1.53 -1.91
N LEU A 76 3.00 -2.73 -2.24
CA LEU A 76 4.39 -2.92 -2.66
C LEU A 76 4.70 -2.15 -3.96
N ALA A 77 3.78 -2.15 -4.92
CA ALA A 77 3.92 -1.37 -6.14
C ALA A 77 4.03 0.13 -5.83
N PHE A 78 3.20 0.66 -4.93
CA PHE A 78 3.27 2.07 -4.53
C PHE A 78 4.58 2.40 -3.80
N LEU A 79 4.98 1.56 -2.83
CA LEU A 79 6.24 1.72 -2.09
C LEU A 79 7.47 1.67 -3.00
N THR A 80 7.37 1.00 -4.16
CA THR A 80 8.47 0.90 -5.12
C THR A 80 8.42 2.04 -6.14
N LEU A 81 7.27 2.25 -6.78
CA LEU A 81 7.14 3.15 -7.92
C LEU A 81 7.12 4.62 -7.51
N VAL A 82 6.55 4.98 -6.36
CA VAL A 82 6.51 6.39 -5.92
C VAL A 82 7.93 6.93 -5.68
N PRO A 83 8.83 6.24 -4.95
CA PRO A 83 10.23 6.67 -4.86
C PRO A 83 10.93 6.71 -6.22
N LEU A 84 10.65 5.77 -7.12
CA LEU A 84 11.23 5.78 -8.47
C LEU A 84 10.76 6.99 -9.29
N VAL A 85 9.50 7.40 -9.17
CA VAL A 85 8.97 8.61 -9.81
C VAL A 85 9.73 9.84 -9.33
N VAL A 86 9.98 9.93 -8.03
CA VAL A 86 10.78 10.99 -7.40
C VAL A 86 12.22 10.98 -7.91
N LEU A 87 12.88 9.81 -7.88
CA LEU A 87 14.28 9.65 -8.28
C LEU A 87 14.50 9.82 -9.79
N ALA A 88 13.49 9.54 -10.61
CA ALA A 88 13.55 9.69 -12.06
C ALA A 88 13.65 11.18 -12.46
N GLY A 89 13.03 12.09 -11.71
CA GLY A 89 12.97 13.51 -12.05
C GLY A 89 12.48 13.73 -13.49
N GLU A 90 13.20 14.57 -14.25
CA GLU A 90 12.89 14.90 -15.65
C GLU A 90 13.70 14.06 -16.66
N ARG A 91 14.24 12.91 -16.25
CA ARG A 91 14.99 12.03 -17.15
C ARG A 91 14.10 11.46 -18.26
N THR A 92 14.69 11.28 -19.44
CA THR A 92 14.07 10.66 -20.61
C THR A 92 14.79 9.37 -21.00
N LEU A 93 14.05 8.43 -21.58
CA LEU A 93 14.56 7.23 -22.23
C LEU A 93 14.02 7.23 -23.67
N GLY A 94 14.83 7.68 -24.62
CA GLY A 94 14.40 7.95 -25.99
C GLY A 94 13.31 9.03 -26.02
N PRO A 95 12.17 8.82 -26.71
CA PRO A 95 11.09 9.82 -26.79
C PRO A 95 10.21 9.87 -25.53
N PHE A 96 10.45 9.01 -24.54
CA PHE A 96 9.58 8.86 -23.37
C PHE A 96 10.18 9.50 -22.12
N GLY A 97 9.40 10.33 -21.43
CA GLY A 97 9.75 10.81 -20.09
C GLY A 97 9.58 9.69 -19.06
N VAL A 98 10.64 9.35 -18.31
CA VAL A 98 10.65 8.22 -17.35
C VAL A 98 9.57 8.41 -16.29
N ARG A 99 9.47 9.63 -15.75
CA ARG A 99 8.42 10.00 -14.78
C ARG A 99 7.02 9.74 -15.32
N ARG A 100 6.76 10.09 -16.58
CA ARG A 100 5.45 9.85 -17.22
C ARG A 100 5.14 8.36 -17.31
N VAL A 101 6.11 7.55 -17.73
CA VAL A 101 5.97 6.09 -17.83
C VAL A 101 5.66 5.48 -16.46
N LEU A 102 6.39 5.86 -15.42
CA LEU A 102 6.17 5.36 -14.05
C LEU A 102 4.79 5.77 -13.50
N MET A 103 4.33 6.99 -13.79
CA MET A 103 2.98 7.44 -13.42
C MET A 103 1.89 6.63 -14.15
N TRP A 104 2.09 6.32 -15.44
CA TRP A 104 1.18 5.42 -16.17
C TRP A 104 1.18 4.02 -15.58
N ALA A 105 2.33 3.50 -15.17
CA ALA A 105 2.42 2.20 -14.49
C ALA A 105 1.64 2.21 -13.16
N LEU A 106 1.79 3.25 -12.33
CA LEU A 106 1.01 3.43 -11.10
C LEU A 106 -0.49 3.45 -11.37
N GLY A 107 -0.93 4.26 -12.34
CA GLY A 107 -2.34 4.35 -12.73
C GLY A 107 -2.89 3.02 -13.26
N GLY A 108 -2.12 2.34 -14.10
CA GLY A 108 -2.47 1.03 -14.66
C GLY A 108 -2.60 -0.05 -13.59
N ILE A 109 -1.63 -0.15 -12.67
CA ILE A 109 -1.68 -1.10 -11.55
C ILE A 109 -2.89 -0.83 -10.66
N THR A 110 -3.17 0.44 -10.37
CA THR A 110 -4.36 0.84 -9.59
C THR A 110 -5.64 0.44 -10.30
N GLY A 111 -5.75 0.72 -11.61
CA GLY A 111 -6.91 0.33 -12.42
C GLY A 111 -7.12 -1.18 -12.45
N VAL A 112 -6.06 -1.96 -12.63
CA VAL A 112 -6.12 -3.43 -12.60
C VAL A 112 -6.57 -3.94 -11.23
N TYR A 113 -6.02 -3.40 -10.13
CA TYR A 113 -6.44 -3.77 -8.79
C TYR A 113 -7.93 -3.50 -8.56
N LEU A 114 -8.41 -2.29 -8.89
CA LEU A 114 -9.81 -1.92 -8.73
C LEU A 114 -10.74 -2.80 -9.57
N PHE A 115 -10.33 -3.12 -10.80
CA PHE A 115 -11.09 -4.02 -11.67
C PHE A 115 -11.20 -5.43 -11.08
N LEU A 116 -10.10 -6.00 -10.58
CA LEU A 116 -10.08 -7.33 -9.97
C LEU A 116 -10.91 -7.40 -8.69
N GLU A 117 -10.83 -6.38 -7.83
CA GLU A 117 -11.67 -6.30 -6.63
C GLU A 117 -13.14 -6.07 -6.98
N GLY A 118 -13.44 -5.27 -8.01
CA GLY A 118 -14.80 -5.06 -8.51
C GLY A 118 -15.46 -6.35 -8.99
N ILE A 119 -14.75 -7.15 -9.79
CA ILE A 119 -15.24 -8.47 -10.23
C ILE A 119 -15.44 -9.40 -9.03
N ALA A 120 -14.48 -9.43 -8.11
CA ALA A 120 -14.57 -10.30 -6.94
C ALA A 120 -15.77 -9.92 -6.04
N GLY A 121 -15.99 -8.62 -5.83
CA GLY A 121 -17.14 -8.10 -5.10
C GLY A 121 -18.46 -8.45 -5.77
N TYR A 122 -18.58 -8.20 -7.08
CA TYR A 122 -19.79 -8.54 -7.86
C TYR A 122 -20.14 -10.03 -7.76
N ARG A 123 -19.14 -10.91 -7.90
CA ARG A 123 -19.36 -12.36 -7.79
C ARG A 123 -19.76 -12.80 -6.39
N ALA A 124 -19.26 -12.14 -5.35
CA ALA A 124 -19.64 -12.44 -3.98
C ALA A 124 -21.12 -12.11 -3.74
N THR A 125 -21.59 -10.94 -4.19
CA THR A 125 -23.00 -10.56 -4.11
C THR A 125 -23.91 -11.54 -4.85
N MET A 126 -23.53 -11.96 -6.06
CA MET A 126 -24.34 -12.91 -6.85
C MET A 126 -24.37 -14.34 -6.30
N ALA A 127 -23.49 -14.68 -5.36
CA ALA A 127 -23.47 -16.00 -4.72
C ALA A 127 -24.25 -16.04 -3.40
N GLU A 128 -24.72 -14.88 -2.92
CA GLU A 128 -25.53 -14.73 -1.71
C GLU A 128 -27.04 -14.76 -2.00
N ASP A 129 -27.43 -14.69 -3.29
CA ASP A 129 -28.79 -14.87 -3.82
C ASP A 129 -29.08 -16.33 -4.23
#